data_AF-A0A962S6S8-F1
#
_entry.id   AF-A0A962S6S8-F1
#
_cell.length_a   1.000
_cell.length_b   1.000
_cell.length_c   1.000
_cell.angle_alpha   90.00
_cell.angle_beta   90.00
_cell.angle_gamma   90.00
#
_symmetry.space_group_name_H-M   'P 1'
#
loop_
_entity.id
_entity.type
_entity.pdbx_description
1 polymer ?
#
loop_
_entity_poly.entity_id
_entity_poly.type
_entity_poly.pdbx_seq_one_letter_code
_entity_poly.pdbx_strand_id
1 'polypeptide(L)'
;MLNSALAEHAKSFSETLANINLSEFSQGFIPAFRDLENDETHMSVSADGSITTEHQFDNLPIEWVEEWDERGYAISLKPTIIAGYLRDGRFFTLFDLVHMRKDA
;
A
#
# COMPACT_ATOMS: atom_id res chain seq x y z
N MET A 1 17.17 -25.36 6.84
CA MET A 1 17.91 -24.10 6.57
C MET A 1 17.12 -23.09 5.73
N LEU A 2 16.16 -23.49 4.89
CA LEU A 2 15.36 -22.53 4.10
C LEU A 2 14.37 -21.70 4.94
N ASN A 3 13.76 -22.29 5.97
CA ASN A 3 12.78 -21.61 6.83
C ASN A 3 13.39 -20.58 7.80
N SER A 4 14.67 -20.75 8.16
CA SER A 4 15.36 -19.84 9.09
C SER A 4 15.71 -18.50 8.43
N ALA A 5 16.15 -18.51 7.17
CA ALA A 5 16.48 -17.29 6.43
C ALA A 5 15.22 -16.43 6.12
N LEU A 6 14.10 -17.07 5.76
CA LEU A 6 12.82 -16.38 5.55
C LEU A 6 12.30 -15.75 6.85
N ALA A 7 12.43 -16.46 7.98
CA ALA A 7 12.03 -15.95 9.29
C ALA A 7 12.92 -14.77 9.73
N GLU A 8 14.23 -14.83 9.47
CA GLU A 8 15.17 -13.74 9.75
C GLU A 8 14.87 -12.51 8.89
N HIS A 9 14.59 -12.68 7.60
CA HIS A 9 14.19 -11.58 6.72
C HIS A 9 12.86 -10.95 7.17
N ALA A 10 11.85 -11.76 7.50
CA ALA A 10 10.57 -11.27 7.99
C ALA A 10 10.71 -10.51 9.32
N LYS A 11 11.57 -11.01 10.23
CA LYS A 11 11.87 -10.36 11.51
C LYS A 11 12.59 -9.02 11.30
N SER A 12 13.64 -9.00 10.47
CA SER A 12 14.39 -7.79 10.16
C SER A 12 13.52 -6.73 9.46
N PHE A 13 12.63 -7.16 8.58
CA PHE A 13 11.64 -6.29 7.93
C PHE A 13 10.67 -5.69 8.96
N SER A 14 10.11 -6.52 9.85
CA SER A 14 9.23 -6.08 10.94
C SER A 14 9.91 -5.10 11.90
N GLU A 15 11.14 -5.37 12.33
CA GLU A 15 11.94 -4.46 13.16
C GLU A 15 12.23 -3.13 12.45
N THR A 16 12.42 -3.17 11.12
CA THR A 16 12.60 -1.96 10.32
C THR A 16 11.32 -1.14 10.25
N LEU A 17 10.17 -1.78 10.03
CA LEU A 17 8.87 -1.11 10.04
C LEU A 17 8.52 -0.52 11.41
N ALA A 18 8.82 -1.21 12.50
CA ALA A 18 8.59 -0.74 13.86
C ALA A 18 9.37 0.55 14.20
N ASN A 19 10.48 0.81 13.49
CA ASN A 19 11.30 2.00 13.66
C ASN A 19 10.99 3.11 12.64
N ILE A 20 9.91 2.99 11.86
CA ILE A 20 9.42 4.05 11.00
C ILE A 20 8.40 4.87 11.76
N ASN A 21 8.70 6.15 11.96
CA ASN A 21 7.70 7.12 12.37
C ASN A 21 6.82 7.47 11.15
N LEU A 22 5.70 6.75 10.98
CA LEU A 22 4.78 6.97 9.86
C LEU A 22 4.21 8.40 9.80
N SER A 23 4.17 9.11 10.93
CA SER A 23 3.69 10.50 10.98
C SER A 23 4.68 11.52 10.38
N GLU A 24 5.99 11.25 10.47
CA GLU A 24 7.02 12.01 9.76
C GLU A 24 7.13 11.55 8.30
N PHE A 25 6.83 10.27 8.07
CA PHE A 25 6.85 9.67 6.74
C PHE A 25 5.68 10.12 5.87
N SER A 26 4.51 10.44 6.43
CA SER A 26 3.30 10.79 5.69
C SER A 26 3.30 12.20 5.09
N GLN A 27 4.31 13.04 5.35
CA GLN A 27 4.41 14.34 4.67
C GLN A 27 4.64 14.14 3.18
N GLY A 28 3.57 14.30 2.41
CA GLY A 28 3.57 14.26 0.94
C GLY A 28 3.39 12.87 0.34
N PHE A 29 3.18 11.83 1.15
CA PHE A 29 2.82 10.50 0.66
C PHE A 29 1.33 10.25 0.85
N ILE A 30 0.66 9.92 -0.25
CA ILE A 30 -0.78 9.60 -0.29
C ILE A 30 -0.93 8.09 -0.46
N PRO A 31 -1.65 7.36 0.42
CA PRO A 31 -1.90 5.94 0.22
C PRO A 31 -2.56 5.69 -1.15
N ALA A 32 -2.15 4.64 -1.84
CA ALA A 32 -2.56 4.34 -3.20
C ALA A 32 -2.50 2.83 -3.49
N PHE A 33 -3.14 2.45 -4.59
CA PHE A 33 -3.14 1.11 -5.15
C PHE A 33 -2.70 1.15 -6.60
N ARG A 34 -2.00 0.10 -7.03
CA ARG A 34 -1.56 -0.06 -8.42
C ARG A 34 -1.88 -1.46 -8.92
N ASP A 35 -2.41 -1.55 -10.13
CA ASP A 35 -2.53 -2.80 -10.85
C ASP A 35 -1.22 -3.11 -11.58
N LEU A 36 -0.64 -4.27 -11.28
CA LEU A 36 0.58 -4.74 -11.90
C LEU A 36 0.40 -5.19 -13.36
N GLU A 37 -0.83 -5.40 -13.83
CA GLU A 37 -1.08 -5.80 -15.22
C GLU A 37 -0.93 -4.65 -16.22
N ASN A 38 -1.40 -3.45 -15.84
CA ASN A 38 -1.50 -2.30 -16.74
C ASN A 38 -0.84 -1.01 -16.19
N ASP A 39 -0.25 -1.07 -14.98
CA ASP A 39 0.37 0.05 -14.26
C ASP A 39 -0.59 1.18 -13.85
N GLU A 40 -1.90 0.96 -14.00
CA GLU A 40 -2.93 1.89 -13.56
C GLU A 40 -2.85 2.07 -12.04
N THR A 41 -2.90 3.33 -11.58
CA THR A 41 -2.72 3.68 -10.18
C THR A 41 -3.86 4.57 -9.71
N HIS A 42 -4.48 4.22 -8.58
CA HIS A 42 -5.55 4.99 -7.94
C HIS A 42 -5.15 5.39 -6.52
N MET A 43 -5.45 6.63 -6.14
CA MET A 43 -5.32 7.07 -4.76
C MET A 43 -6.35 6.33 -3.90
N SER A 44 -5.93 5.99 -2.69
CA SER A 44 -6.87 5.61 -1.65
C SER A 44 -7.64 6.84 -1.20
N VAL A 45 -8.95 6.77 -1.31
CA VAL A 45 -9.87 7.82 -0.88
C VAL A 45 -10.99 7.19 -0.08
N SER A 46 -11.67 7.99 0.74
CA SER A 46 -12.88 7.56 1.42
C SER A 46 -14.05 7.54 0.44
N ALA A 47 -15.18 6.96 0.88
CA ALA A 47 -16.42 6.92 0.09
C ALA A 47 -16.87 8.29 -0.46
N ASP A 48 -16.59 9.40 0.24
CA ASP A 48 -16.90 10.77 -0.21
C ASP A 48 -15.83 11.38 -1.14
N GLY A 49 -14.76 10.64 -1.45
CA GLY A 49 -13.66 11.06 -2.32
C GLY A 49 -12.54 11.84 -1.61
N SER A 50 -12.59 12.00 -0.29
CA SER A 50 -11.52 12.66 0.45
C SER A 50 -10.25 11.80 0.55
N ILE A 51 -9.08 12.43 0.57
CA ILE A 51 -7.80 11.70 0.72
C ILE A 51 -7.72 11.08 2.11
N THR A 52 -7.39 9.79 2.17
CA THR A 52 -7.25 9.05 3.41
C THR A 52 -5.80 8.98 3.88
N THR A 53 -5.61 8.77 5.18
CA THR A 53 -4.31 8.45 5.77
C THR A 53 -4.01 6.95 5.78
N GLU A 54 -5.01 6.14 5.44
CA GLU A 54 -4.97 4.67 5.45
C GLU A 54 -5.45 4.13 4.10
N HIS A 55 -5.04 2.90 3.77
CA HIS A 55 -5.51 2.19 2.59
C HIS A 55 -6.97 1.73 2.76
N GLN A 56 -7.86 2.28 1.95
CA GLN A 56 -9.28 1.97 1.89
C GLN A 56 -9.64 1.55 0.46
N PHE A 57 -10.58 0.61 0.32
CA PHE A 57 -11.01 0.13 -1.00
C PHE A 57 -12.13 0.97 -1.62
N ASP A 58 -12.60 2.00 -0.91
CA ASP A 58 -13.65 2.88 -1.40
C ASP A 58 -13.22 3.59 -2.70
N ASN A 59 -14.18 3.70 -3.63
CA ASN A 59 -14.00 4.36 -4.94
C ASN A 59 -12.88 3.79 -5.83
N LEU A 60 -12.36 2.59 -5.55
CA LEU A 60 -11.53 1.87 -6.51
C LEU A 60 -12.36 1.40 -7.72
N PRO A 61 -11.71 1.18 -8.89
CA PRO A 61 -12.37 0.60 -10.04
C PRO A 61 -13.09 -0.71 -9.67
N ILE A 62 -14.36 -0.84 -10.07
CA ILE A 62 -15.18 -2.00 -9.69
C ILE A 62 -14.58 -3.31 -10.21
N GLU A 63 -13.91 -3.25 -11.35
CA GLU A 63 -13.19 -4.34 -11.96
C GLU A 63 -11.95 -4.77 -11.18
N TRP A 64 -11.46 -3.98 -10.22
CA TRP A 64 -10.36 -4.38 -9.34
C TRP A 64 -10.84 -5.21 -8.16
N VAL A 65 -12.12 -5.13 -7.80
CA VAL A 65 -12.68 -5.81 -6.63
C VAL A 65 -13.00 -7.26 -6.96
N GLU A 66 -12.49 -8.17 -6.15
CA GLU A 66 -12.74 -9.62 -6.29
C GLU A 66 -13.93 -10.07 -5.43
N GLU A 67 -14.08 -9.50 -4.23
CA GLU A 67 -15.13 -9.87 -3.28
C GLU A 67 -15.76 -8.65 -2.62
N TRP A 68 -17.06 -8.76 -2.35
CA TRP A 68 -17.90 -7.75 -1.69
C TRP A 68 -18.58 -8.36 -0.46
N ASP A 69 -18.77 -7.57 0.59
CA ASP A 69 -19.61 -7.96 1.71
C ASP A 69 -21.11 -7.82 1.40
N GLU A 70 -21.97 -8.27 2.32
CA GLU A 70 -23.44 -8.20 2.19
C GLU A 70 -23.99 -6.76 2.14
N ARG A 71 -23.18 -5.77 2.52
CA ARG A 71 -23.53 -4.36 2.56
C ARG A 71 -23.02 -3.59 1.34
N GLY A 72 -22.29 -4.26 0.45
CA GLY A 72 -21.73 -3.68 -0.78
C GLY A 72 -20.38 -2.99 -0.60
N TYR A 73 -19.62 -3.30 0.47
CA TYR A 73 -18.24 -2.85 0.61
C TYR A 73 -17.28 -3.87 0.02
N ALA A 74 -16.28 -3.37 -0.71
CA ALA A 74 -15.18 -4.21 -1.20
C ALA A 74 -14.40 -4.77 -0.01
N ILE A 75 -14.13 -6.09 -0.02
CA ILE A 75 -13.37 -6.78 1.03
C ILE A 75 -12.13 -7.51 0.50
N SER A 76 -12.04 -7.70 -0.82
CA SER A 76 -10.85 -8.22 -1.50
C SER A 76 -10.65 -7.56 -2.85
N LEU A 77 -9.40 -7.41 -3.27
CA LEU A 77 -9.00 -6.94 -4.60
C LEU A 77 -8.33 -8.08 -5.36
N LYS A 78 -8.31 -7.97 -6.69
CA LYS A 78 -7.54 -8.88 -7.55
C LYS A 78 -6.10 -9.05 -7.04
N PRO A 79 -5.49 -10.24 -7.17
CA PRO A 79 -4.11 -10.48 -6.74
C PRO A 79 -3.04 -9.60 -7.39
N THR A 80 -3.35 -8.97 -8.53
CA THR A 80 -2.45 -8.06 -9.24
C THR A 80 -2.42 -6.67 -8.64
N ILE A 81 -3.37 -6.33 -7.75
CA ILE A 81 -3.42 -5.03 -7.10
C ILE A 81 -2.50 -5.02 -5.89
N ILE A 82 -1.57 -4.06 -5.86
CA ILE A 82 -0.66 -3.86 -4.74
C ILE A 82 -0.91 -2.53 -4.05
N ALA A 83 -0.75 -2.53 -2.72
CA ALA A 83 -0.79 -1.32 -1.92
C ALA A 83 0.57 -0.61 -1.92
N GLY A 84 0.53 0.71 -1.96
CA GLY A 84 1.70 1.58 -1.87
C GLY A 84 1.32 3.02 -1.62
N TYR A 85 2.17 3.94 -2.06
CA TYR A 85 2.02 5.36 -1.80
C TYR A 85 2.40 6.18 -3.03
N LEU A 86 1.66 7.25 -3.27
CA LEU A 86 1.97 8.26 -4.28
C LEU A 86 2.71 9.43 -3.64
N ARG A 87 3.79 9.87 -4.30
CA ARG A 87 4.46 11.15 -4.04
C ARG A 87 5.00 11.70 -5.35
N ASP A 88 4.72 12.98 -5.62
CA ASP A 88 5.16 13.68 -6.83
C ASP A 88 4.83 12.90 -8.13
N GLY A 89 3.66 12.26 -8.17
CA GLY A 89 3.19 11.46 -9.31
C GLY A 89 3.88 10.10 -9.48
N ARG A 90 4.72 9.69 -8.53
CA ARG A 90 5.40 8.39 -8.53
C ARG A 90 4.83 7.48 -7.46
N PHE A 91 4.68 6.21 -7.80
CA PHE A 91 4.26 5.18 -6.87
C PHE A 91 5.47 4.54 -6.19
N PHE A 92 5.34 4.31 -4.89
CA PHE A 92 6.33 3.67 -4.04
C PHE A 92 5.66 2.56 -3.27
N THR A 93 6.25 1.37 -3.33
CA THR A 93 5.89 0.29 -2.42
C THR A 93 6.44 0.58 -1.03
N LEU A 94 5.90 -0.08 0.00
CA LEU A 94 6.49 -0.02 1.34
C LEU A 94 7.96 -0.44 1.34
N PHE A 95 8.35 -1.37 0.47
CA PHE A 95 9.75 -1.78 0.30
C PHE A 95 10.61 -0.62 -0.19
N ASP A 96 10.19 0.13 -1.21
CA ASP A 96 10.92 1.29 -1.72
C ASP A 96 11.13 2.34 -0.63
N LEU A 97 10.07 2.60 0.14
CA LEU A 97 10.08 3.58 1.22
C LEU A 97 11.05 3.24 2.34
N VAL A 98 11.10 1.96 2.75
CA VAL A 98 12.05 1.46 3.75
C VAL A 98 13.51 1.65 3.29
N HIS A 99 13.77 1.53 1.98
CA HIS A 99 15.11 1.65 1.41
C HIS A 99 15.49 3.09 1.06
N MET A 100 14.52 3.97 0.82
CA MET A 100 14.73 5.40 0.53
C MET A 100 15.42 6.13 1.70
N ARG A 101 15.26 5.67 2.94
CA ARG A 101 15.84 6.29 4.14
C ARG A 101 17.37 6.22 4.22
N LYS A 102 18.07 5.58 3.28
CA LYS A 102 19.54 5.43 3.33
C LYS A 102 20.33 6.55 2.65
N ASP A 103 19.68 7.48 1.96
CA ASP A 103 20.35 8.49 1.12
C ASP A 103 20.21 9.94 1.65
N ALA A 104 19.78 10.13 2.90
CA ALA A 104 19.61 11.44 3.53
C ALA A 104 20.65 11.71 4.62
#